data_AF-A0A537WEP5-F1
#
_entry.id   AF-A0A537WEP5-F1
#
_cell.length_a   1.000
_cell.length_b   1.000
_cell.length_c   1.000
_cell.angle_alpha   90.00
_cell.angle_beta   90.00
_cell.angle_gamma   90.00
#
_symmetry.space_group_name_H-M   'P 1'
#
loop_
_entity.id
_entity.type
_entity.pdbx_description
1 polymer ?
#
loop_
_entity_poly.entity_id
_entity_poly.type
_entity_poly.pdbx_seq_one_letter_code
_entity_poly.pdbx_strand_id
1 'polypeptide(L)'
;MTPQPQRAATLPLRPQDELECRRCDVHCDKVVYPSACLERACPFVYAYEEFGHTYVGCMQKVYEVEIDLDLLRAAEVRGGGFGAVRAVRTPLPMCRVEVEECYGAQRAGELGCQNPEFHELPAGSPTFKIVALLTD
;
A
#
# COMPACT_ATOMS: atom_id res chain seq x y z
N MET A 1 -25.95 22.57 -26.25
CA MET A 1 -25.25 23.04 -25.04
C MET A 1 -24.04 22.14 -24.85
N THR A 2 -22.84 22.68 -25.07
CA THR A 2 -21.58 21.94 -24.88
C THR A 2 -21.32 21.85 -23.37
N PRO A 3 -21.09 20.66 -22.78
CA PRO A 3 -20.77 20.56 -21.37
C PRO A 3 -19.43 21.26 -21.11
N GLN A 4 -19.45 22.29 -20.26
CA GLN A 4 -18.25 22.98 -19.83
C GLN A 4 -17.43 22.05 -18.92
N PRO A 5 -16.10 21.96 -19.10
CA PRO A 5 -15.25 21.17 -18.21
C PRO A 5 -15.32 21.78 -16.81
N GLN A 6 -15.93 21.07 -15.87
CA GLN A 6 -15.92 21.42 -14.46
C GLN A 6 -14.46 21.42 -13.98
N ARG A 7 -13.98 22.57 -13.50
CA ARG A 7 -12.69 22.64 -12.79
C ARG A 7 -12.79 21.67 -11.60
N ALA A 8 -11.95 20.64 -11.57
CA ALA A 8 -11.85 19.77 -10.42
C ALA A 8 -11.52 20.64 -9.20
N ALA A 9 -12.43 20.69 -8.22
CA ALA A 9 -12.13 21.27 -6.93
C ALA A 9 -10.95 20.50 -6.33
N THR A 10 -9.94 21.21 -5.81
CA THR A 10 -8.84 20.57 -5.09
C THR A 10 -9.42 19.93 -3.83
N LEU A 11 -9.55 18.61 -3.82
CA LEU A 11 -9.93 17.88 -2.63
C LEU A 11 -8.82 18.02 -1.57
N PRO A 12 -9.15 18.35 -0.32
CA PRO A 12 -8.19 18.32 0.77
C PRO A 12 -7.91 16.86 1.14
N LEU A 13 -7.01 16.20 0.41
CA LEU A 13 -6.51 14.89 0.81
C LEU A 13 -5.81 15.03 2.15
N ARG A 14 -6.02 14.07 3.05
CA ARG A 14 -5.31 13.98 4.33
C ARG A 14 -4.60 12.64 4.42
N PRO A 15 -3.60 12.38 3.55
CA PRO A 15 -2.82 11.16 3.64
C PRO A 15 -2.28 11.03 5.07
N GLN A 16 -2.62 9.93 5.70
CA GLN A 16 -2.09 9.58 7.02
C GLN A 16 -0.72 8.96 6.78
N ASP A 17 0.34 9.43 7.44
CA ASP A 17 1.69 8.87 7.31
C ASP A 17 1.90 7.63 8.20
N GLU A 18 0.97 7.40 9.13
CA GLU A 18 0.95 6.25 10.04
C GLU A 18 1.02 4.94 9.27
N LEU A 19 1.73 3.97 9.82
CA LEU A 19 1.90 2.63 9.22
C LEU A 19 0.86 1.63 9.69
N GLU A 20 0.21 1.93 10.82
CA GLU A 20 -0.85 1.12 11.41
C GLU A 20 -1.97 2.04 11.89
N CYS A 21 -3.21 1.55 11.79
CA CYS A 21 -4.39 2.24 12.33
C CYS A 21 -4.97 1.42 13.48
N ARG A 22 -5.17 2.11 14.62
CA ARG A 22 -5.74 1.53 15.85
C ARG A 22 -7.00 2.26 16.33
N ARG A 23 -7.67 3.02 15.45
CA ARG A 23 -8.87 3.79 15.85
C ARG A 23 -10.12 2.91 16.00
N CYS A 24 -10.08 1.69 15.48
CA CYS A 24 -11.08 0.65 15.70
C CYS A 24 -10.54 -0.41 16.68
N ASP A 25 -11.41 -1.32 17.13
CA ASP A 25 -11.01 -2.50 17.93
C ASP A 25 -10.11 -3.49 17.17
N VAL A 26 -9.91 -3.25 15.87
CA VAL A 26 -9.16 -4.08 14.93
C VAL A 26 -8.10 -3.23 14.24
N HIS A 27 -6.99 -3.84 13.86
CA HIS A 27 -5.81 -3.11 13.38
C HIS A 27 -5.60 -3.30 11.88
N CYS A 28 -5.44 -2.20 11.17
CA CYS A 28 -5.07 -2.22 9.76
C CYS A 28 -3.61 -1.81 9.63
N ASP A 29 -2.88 -2.44 8.72
CA ASP A 29 -1.46 -2.18 8.47
C ASP A 29 -1.26 -1.70 7.04
N LYS A 30 -0.32 -0.77 6.83
CA LYS A 30 0.23 -0.52 5.50
C LYS A 30 1.18 -1.64 5.13
N VAL A 31 0.95 -2.20 3.97
CA VAL A 31 1.76 -3.29 3.43
C VAL A 31 2.37 -2.88 2.09
N VAL A 32 3.50 -3.48 1.76
CA VAL A 32 4.21 -3.31 0.49
C VAL A 32 4.45 -4.64 -0.18
N TYR A 33 4.67 -4.62 -1.49
CA TYR A 33 4.85 -5.83 -2.30
C TYR A 33 6.30 -5.92 -2.80
N PRO A 34 7.15 -6.81 -2.23
CA PRO A 34 8.53 -6.98 -2.64
C PRO A 34 8.68 -7.40 -4.11
N SER A 35 7.75 -8.21 -4.63
CA SER A 35 7.70 -8.57 -6.05
C SER A 35 7.57 -7.33 -6.94
N ALA A 36 6.73 -6.36 -6.58
CA ALA A 36 6.60 -5.10 -7.30
C ALA A 36 7.89 -4.25 -7.26
N CYS A 37 8.72 -4.39 -6.23
CA CYS A 37 10.03 -3.74 -6.20
C CYS A 37 10.97 -4.31 -7.28
N LEU A 38 10.94 -5.63 -7.50
CA LEU A 38 11.74 -6.29 -8.54
C LEU A 38 11.21 -6.01 -9.95
N GLU A 39 9.90 -6.12 -10.15
CA GLU A 39 9.24 -5.85 -11.44
C GLU A 39 9.54 -4.44 -11.97
N ARG A 40 9.62 -3.46 -11.07
CA ARG A 40 9.89 -2.06 -11.39
C ARG A 40 11.38 -1.71 -11.42
N ALA A 41 12.26 -2.68 -11.19
CA ALA A 41 13.70 -2.47 -11.02
C ALA A 41 13.99 -1.33 -10.02
N CYS A 42 13.37 -1.38 -8.84
CA CYS A 42 13.51 -0.36 -7.82
C CYS A 42 15.00 -0.15 -7.47
N PRO A 43 15.53 1.08 -7.55
CA PRO A 43 16.94 1.38 -7.34
C PRO A 43 17.41 1.15 -5.90
N PHE A 44 16.47 0.96 -4.97
CA PHE A 44 16.75 0.70 -3.56
C PHE A 44 16.66 -0.77 -3.19
N VAL A 45 16.44 -1.68 -4.15
CA VAL A 45 16.61 -3.12 -3.88
C VAL A 45 18.11 -3.43 -3.86
N TYR A 46 18.57 -4.05 -2.78
CA TYR A 46 19.88 -4.68 -2.72
C TYR A 46 19.73 -6.19 -2.78
N ALA A 47 20.80 -6.87 -3.22
CA ALA A 47 20.91 -8.31 -3.19
C ALA A 47 22.27 -8.71 -2.61
N TYR A 48 22.31 -9.84 -1.91
CA TYR A 48 23.55 -10.47 -1.45
C TYR A 48 23.39 -11.99 -1.44
N GLU A 49 24.51 -12.70 -1.47
CA GLU A 49 24.54 -14.16 -1.42
C GLU A 49 24.98 -14.64 -0.03
N GLU A 50 24.24 -15.57 0.55
CA GLU A 50 24.59 -16.23 1.80
C GLU A 50 23.98 -17.64 1.84
N PHE A 51 24.67 -18.61 2.46
CA PHE A 51 24.21 -20.01 2.56
C PHE A 51 23.83 -20.68 1.22
N GLY A 52 24.35 -20.20 0.09
CA GLY A 52 24.01 -20.69 -1.25
C GLY A 52 22.72 -20.12 -1.84
N HIS A 53 22.15 -19.10 -1.21
CA HIS A 53 20.93 -18.43 -1.64
C HIS A 53 21.20 -16.94 -1.93
N THR A 54 20.43 -16.36 -2.87
CA THR A 54 20.40 -14.91 -3.07
C THR A 54 19.26 -14.32 -2.28
N TYR A 55 19.58 -13.42 -1.35
CA TYR A 55 18.60 -12.66 -0.58
C TYR A 55 18.46 -11.26 -1.15
N VAL A 56 17.24 -10.75 -1.20
CA VAL A 56 16.92 -9.37 -1.60
C VAL A 56 16.28 -8.60 -0.45
N GLY A 57 16.57 -7.31 -0.37
CA GLY A 57 16.01 -6.43 0.66
C GLY A 57 15.90 -4.98 0.19
N CYS A 58 15.31 -4.14 1.04
CA CYS A 58 15.14 -2.71 0.79
C CYS A 58 16.21 -1.88 1.51
N MET A 59 17.03 -1.13 0.78
CA MET A 59 18.04 -0.22 1.36
C MET A 59 17.40 0.86 2.24
N GLN A 60 16.18 1.28 1.89
CA GLN A 60 15.41 2.29 2.66
C GLN A 60 14.75 1.68 3.91
N LYS A 61 14.79 0.35 4.07
CA LYS A 61 14.15 -0.41 5.15
C LYS A 61 12.65 -0.09 5.29
N VAL A 62 11.96 0.07 4.16
CA VAL A 62 10.48 0.19 4.12
C VAL A 62 9.84 -1.08 4.69
N TYR A 63 10.43 -2.24 4.39
CA TYR A 63 10.23 -3.50 5.10
C TYR A 63 11.58 -3.98 5.63
N GLU A 64 11.55 -4.73 6.73
CA GLU A 64 12.77 -5.14 7.45
C GLU A 64 13.38 -6.44 6.94
N VAL A 65 12.54 -7.37 6.49
CA VAL A 65 12.96 -8.74 6.14
C VAL A 65 13.76 -8.78 4.84
N GLU A 66 14.82 -9.58 4.84
CA GLU A 66 15.50 -10.05 3.65
C GLU A 66 14.83 -11.33 3.13
N ILE A 67 14.53 -11.38 1.84
CA ILE A 67 13.70 -12.42 1.23
C ILE A 67 14.55 -13.22 0.25
N ASP A 68 14.49 -14.56 0.34
CA ASP A 68 15.09 -15.44 -0.66
C ASP A 68 14.44 -15.18 -2.04
N LEU A 69 15.27 -14.81 -3.01
CA LEU A 69 14.86 -14.40 -4.34
C LEU A 69 14.19 -15.54 -5.12
N ASP A 70 14.68 -16.77 -4.97
CA ASP A 70 14.16 -17.92 -5.69
C ASP A 70 12.81 -18.37 -5.10
N LEU A 71 12.67 -18.33 -3.77
CA LEU A 71 11.39 -18.59 -3.11
C LEU A 71 10.35 -17.53 -3.46
N LEU A 72 10.74 -16.25 -3.53
CA LEU A 72 9.87 -15.17 -3.97
C LEU A 72 9.38 -15.41 -5.40
N ARG A 73 10.30 -15.68 -6.34
CA ARG A 73 9.95 -15.97 -7.74
C ARG A 73 9.05 -17.21 -7.86
N ALA A 74 9.35 -18.27 -7.11
CA ALA A 74 8.55 -19.48 -7.10
C ALA A 74 7.14 -19.24 -6.54
N ALA A 75 6.98 -18.34 -5.57
CA ALA A 75 5.68 -17.93 -5.05
C ALA A 75 4.88 -17.11 -6.06
N GLU A 76 5.52 -16.17 -6.77
CA GLU A 76 4.88 -15.36 -7.82
C GLU A 76 4.32 -16.19 -8.98
N VAL A 77 4.98 -17.30 -9.34
CA VAL A 77 4.49 -18.23 -10.37
C VAL A 77 3.25 -19.01 -9.92
N ARG A 78 3.10 -19.24 -8.60
CA ARG A 78 1.91 -19.90 -8.04
C ARG A 78 0.77 -18.89 -8.00
N GLY A 79 -0.46 -19.32 -8.29
CA GLY A 79 -1.63 -18.43 -8.49
C GLY A 79 -2.05 -17.53 -7.31
N GLY A 80 -1.30 -17.49 -6.21
CA GLY A 80 -1.50 -16.60 -5.05
C GLY A 80 -0.43 -15.51 -4.88
N GLY A 81 0.66 -15.51 -5.65
CA GLY A 81 1.77 -14.57 -5.45
C GLY A 81 2.63 -14.87 -4.21
N PHE A 82 3.68 -14.08 -3.98
CA PHE A 82 4.41 -14.09 -2.70
C PHE A 82 3.60 -13.47 -1.57
N GLY A 83 2.81 -12.44 -1.89
CA GLY A 83 2.01 -11.68 -0.93
C GLY A 83 2.67 -10.37 -0.51
N ALA A 84 1.96 -9.64 0.36
CA ALA A 84 2.43 -8.38 0.90
C ALA A 84 3.23 -8.58 2.20
N VAL A 85 4.06 -7.61 2.54
CA VAL A 85 4.76 -7.54 3.83
C VAL A 85 4.48 -6.20 4.48
N ARG A 86 4.31 -6.21 5.80
CA ARG A 86 4.08 -5.01 6.60
C ARG A 86 5.21 -4.00 6.40
N ALA A 87 4.82 -2.75 6.16
CA ALA A 87 5.74 -1.62 6.15
C ALA A 87 6.12 -1.26 7.59
N VAL A 88 7.41 -1.10 7.85
CA VAL A 88 7.97 -0.65 9.13
C VAL A 88 8.54 0.77 9.06
N ARG A 89 8.59 1.35 7.85
CA ARG A 89 8.87 2.77 7.60
C ARG A 89 7.95 3.30 6.52
N THR A 90 7.79 4.63 6.45
CA THR A 90 6.99 5.31 5.44
C THR A 90 7.42 4.87 4.03
N PRO A 91 6.52 4.25 3.26
CA PRO A 91 6.83 3.86 1.89
C PRO A 91 7.13 5.08 1.02
N LEU A 92 8.04 4.90 0.05
CA LEU A 92 8.34 5.94 -0.93
C LEU A 92 7.23 6.05 -1.99
N PRO A 93 7.11 7.18 -2.72
CA PRO A 93 6.09 7.35 -3.76
C PRO A 93 6.09 6.28 -4.86
N MET A 94 7.23 5.61 -5.07
CA MET A 94 7.40 4.53 -6.04
C MET A 94 7.00 3.14 -5.52
N CYS A 95 6.83 2.99 -4.20
CA CYS A 95 6.45 1.72 -3.59
C CYS A 95 5.01 1.38 -3.97
N ARG A 96 4.76 0.11 -4.30
CA ARG A 96 3.38 -0.40 -4.32
C ARG A 96 2.95 -0.62 -2.87
N VAL A 97 2.01 0.21 -2.42
CA VAL A 97 1.47 0.18 -1.06
C VAL A 97 -0.01 -0.15 -1.13
N GLU A 98 -0.47 -0.98 -0.20
CA GLU A 98 -1.88 -1.22 0.04
C GLU A 98 -2.14 -1.18 1.56
N VAL A 99 -3.40 -1.12 1.96
CA VAL A 99 -3.80 -1.31 3.36
C VAL A 99 -4.30 -2.73 3.51
N GLU A 100 -3.65 -3.51 4.35
CA GLU A 100 -4.17 -4.81 4.78
C GLU A 100 -5.22 -4.58 5.86
N GLU A 101 -6.48 -4.81 5.50
CA GLU A 101 -7.61 -4.71 6.39
C GLU A 101 -7.67 -5.92 7.35
N CYS A 102 -7.81 -5.67 8.65
CA CYS A 102 -7.97 -6.74 9.64
C CYS A 102 -9.19 -7.64 9.33
N TYR A 103 -10.28 -7.01 8.91
CA TYR A 103 -11.45 -7.67 8.37
C TYR A 103 -11.98 -6.86 7.19
N GLY A 104 -12.34 -7.54 6.09
CA GLY A 104 -12.94 -6.87 4.93
C GLY A 104 -14.20 -6.08 5.27
N ALA A 105 -14.57 -5.13 4.41
CA ALA A 105 -15.72 -4.22 4.56
C ALA A 105 -17.03 -4.83 5.12
N GLN A 106 -17.25 -6.13 4.92
CA GLN A 106 -18.40 -6.90 5.43
C GLN A 106 -18.44 -7.06 6.95
N ARG A 107 -17.32 -6.87 7.67
CA ARG A 107 -17.19 -7.11 9.11
C ARG A 107 -16.83 -5.87 9.93
N ALA A 108 -16.79 -4.69 9.32
CA ALA A 108 -16.58 -3.42 10.03
C ALA A 108 -17.70 -3.06 11.03
N GLY A 109 -18.72 -3.92 11.18
CA GLY A 109 -19.84 -3.74 12.08
C GLY A 109 -20.78 -2.61 11.64
N GLU A 110 -21.72 -2.24 12.52
CA GLU A 110 -22.65 -1.13 12.28
C GLU A 110 -21.98 0.25 12.34
N LEU A 111 -20.84 0.36 13.06
CA LEU A 111 -20.09 1.61 13.24
C LEU A 111 -19.22 1.95 12.02
N GLY A 112 -18.84 0.97 11.20
CA GLY A 112 -17.94 1.15 10.07
C GLY A 112 -16.51 1.53 10.49
N CYS A 113 -15.66 1.85 9.52
CA CYS A 113 -14.30 2.31 9.77
C CYS A 113 -14.30 3.70 10.44
N GLN A 114 -13.63 3.84 11.59
CA GLN A 114 -13.48 5.13 12.30
C GLN A 114 -12.33 6.00 11.75
N ASN A 115 -11.57 5.50 10.77
CA ASN A 115 -10.49 6.23 10.12
C ASN A 115 -10.44 5.93 8.62
N PRO A 116 -11.46 6.35 7.84
CA PRO A 116 -11.48 6.08 6.41
C PRO A 116 -10.28 6.72 5.68
N GLU A 117 -9.76 7.83 6.19
CA GLU A 117 -8.57 8.53 5.65
C GLU A 117 -7.30 7.68 5.73
N PHE A 118 -7.24 6.62 6.56
CA PHE A 118 -6.09 5.71 6.59
C PHE A 118 -5.89 4.96 5.27
N HIS A 119 -6.98 4.77 4.51
CA HIS A 119 -6.95 4.18 3.17
C HIS A 119 -6.53 5.20 2.09
N GLU A 120 -6.35 6.47 2.45
CA GLU A 120 -5.75 7.47 1.55
C GLU A 120 -4.24 7.24 1.51
N LEU A 121 -3.80 6.56 0.46
CA LEU A 121 -2.38 6.38 0.20
C LEU A 121 -1.72 7.70 -0.22
N PRO A 122 -0.40 7.90 -0.02
CA PRO A 122 0.29 9.15 -0.32
C PRO A 122 0.38 9.54 -1.81
N ALA A 123 -0.41 8.94 -2.70
CA ALA A 123 -0.23 8.96 -4.15
C ALA A 123 -0.72 10.24 -4.86
N GLY A 124 -1.05 11.31 -4.13
CA GLY A 124 -1.50 12.58 -4.71
C GLY A 124 -2.86 12.52 -5.42
N SER A 125 -3.60 11.42 -5.28
CA SER A 125 -4.97 11.26 -5.77
C SER A 125 -5.82 10.47 -4.76
N PRO A 126 -7.13 10.77 -4.64
CA PRO A 126 -8.02 10.07 -3.71
C PRO A 126 -8.18 8.60 -4.11
N THR A 127 -8.20 7.71 -3.12
CA THR A 127 -8.52 6.28 -3.31
C THR A 127 -10.03 6.01 -3.40
N PHE A 128 -10.86 7.05 -3.26
CA PHE A 128 -12.31 7.00 -3.33
C PHE A 128 -12.86 7.77 -4.55
N LYS A 129 -14.07 7.41 -4.99
CA LYS A 129 -14.76 8.06 -6.11
C LYS A 129 -15.66 9.20 -5.62
N ILE A 130 -15.48 10.40 -6.16
CA ILE A 130 -16.42 11.51 -5.97
C ILE A 130 -17.66 11.26 -6.86
N VAL A 131 -18.85 11.22 -6.25
CA VAL A 131 -20.11 10.98 -6.99
C VAL A 131 -21.04 12.18 -7.02
N ALA A 132 -20.76 13.22 -6.22
CA ALA A 132 -21.51 14.48 -6.23
C ALA A 132 -20.65 15.64 -5.70
N LEU A 133 -20.90 16.84 -6.22
CA LEU A 133 -20.39 18.11 -5.71
C LEU A 133 -21.62 18.93 -5.32
N LEU A 134 -21.68 19.37 -4.06
CA LEU A 134 -22.69 20.34 -3.64
C LEU A 134 -22.26 21.70 -4.18
N THR A 135 -23.08 22.30 -5.03
CA THR A 135 -23.00 23.73 -5.35
C THR A 135 -23.73 24.50 -4.27
N ASP A 136 -23.12 25.57 -3.75
CA ASP A 136 -23.75 26.53 -2.85
C ASP A 136 -25.07 27.09 -3.41
#